data_AF-A0A1M6HJK1-F1
#
_entry.id   AF-A0A1M6HJK1-F1
#
_cell.length_a   1.000
_cell.length_b   1.000
_cell.length_c   1.000
_cell.angle_alpha   90.00
_cell.angle_beta   90.00
_cell.angle_gamma   90.00
#
_symmetry.space_group_name_H-M   'P 1'
#
loop_
_entity.id
_entity.type
_entity.pdbx_description
1 polymer ?
#
loop_
_entity_poly.entity_id
_entity_poly.type
_entity_poly.pdbx_seq_one_letter_code
_entity_poly.pdbx_strand_id
1 'polypeptide(L)'
;MKEIEKELNIIFNEHKQKYIDVFDNSKGLLAKQNNATNFTPIFKSLTDELISKSNEFLEKNENYSKTEIENLIKDKVKEFNQYLISPF
;
A
#
# COMPACT_ATOMS: atom_id res chain seq x y z
N MET A 1 -16.55 4.57 -8.29
CA MET A 1 -15.59 3.46 -8.06
C MET A 1 -14.34 3.56 -8.92
N LYS A 2 -14.43 3.68 -10.25
CA LYS A 2 -13.22 3.77 -11.11
C LYS A 2 -12.26 4.92 -10.74
N GLU A 3 -12.79 6.05 -10.28
CA GLU A 3 -11.99 7.21 -9.88
C GLU A 3 -11.15 6.92 -8.63
N ILE A 4 -11.79 6.57 -7.50
CA ILE A 4 -11.06 6.24 -6.27
C ILE A 4 -10.11 5.07 -6.46
N GLU A 5 -10.49 4.05 -7.24
CA GLU A 5 -9.61 2.92 -7.54
C GLU A 5 -8.33 3.36 -8.25
N LYS A 6 -8.41 4.31 -9.19
CA LYS A 6 -7.25 4.89 -9.87
C LYS A 6 -6.35 5.64 -8.91
N GLU A 7 -6.92 6.46 -8.02
CA GLU A 7 -6.14 7.22 -7.03
C GLU A 7 -5.44 6.28 -6.04
N LEU A 8 -6.14 5.28 -5.53
CA LEU A 8 -5.56 4.28 -4.63
C LEU A 8 -4.47 3.42 -5.34
N ASN A 9 -4.61 3.17 -6.65
CA ASN A 9 -3.58 2.51 -7.47
C ASN A 9 -2.31 3.36 -7.61
N ILE A 10 -2.44 4.69 -7.73
CA ILE A 10 -1.29 5.60 -7.79
C ILE A 10 -0.52 5.52 -6.47
N ILE A 11 -1.20 5.71 -5.33
CA ILE A 11 -0.61 5.63 -3.99
C ILE A 11 0.09 4.27 -3.79
N PHE A 12 -0.57 3.18 -4.17
CA PHE A 12 0.00 1.83 -4.10
C PHE A 12 1.32 1.71 -4.88
N ASN A 13 1.34 2.15 -6.14
CA ASN A 13 2.51 2.05 -7.00
C ASN A 13 3.68 2.91 -6.50
N GLU A 14 3.39 4.11 -5.98
CA GLU A 14 4.42 4.96 -5.38
C GLU A 14 5.09 4.29 -4.17
N HIS A 15 4.31 3.66 -3.30
CA HIS A 15 4.86 2.92 -2.15
C HIS A 15 5.60 1.66 -2.58
N LYS A 16 5.13 0.98 -3.63
CA LYS A 16 5.82 -0.19 -4.18
C LYS A 16 7.19 0.21 -4.69
N GLN A 17 7.27 1.31 -5.45
CA GLN A 17 8.54 1.83 -5.95
C GLN A 17 9.47 2.25 -4.81
N LYS A 18 8.95 2.98 -3.81
CA LYS A 18 9.74 3.32 -2.60
C LYS A 18 10.35 2.10 -1.94
N TYR A 19 9.61 0.98 -1.87
CA TYR A 19 10.14 -0.25 -1.30
C TYR A 19 11.18 -0.93 -2.21
N ILE A 20 10.94 -0.97 -3.53
CA ILE A 20 11.91 -1.46 -4.52
C ILE A 20 13.25 -0.73 -4.37
N ASP A 21 13.22 0.59 -4.20
CA ASP A 21 14.41 1.43 -4.13
C ASP A 21 15.29 1.14 -2.90
N VAL A 22 14.69 0.62 -1.82
CA VAL A 22 15.38 0.30 -0.56
C VAL A 22 15.51 -1.20 -0.30
N PHE A 23 15.14 -2.04 -1.28
CA PHE A 23 15.18 -3.48 -1.14
C PHE A 23 16.62 -4.00 -1.26
N ASP A 24 17.06 -4.71 -0.22
CA ASP A 24 18.33 -5.41 -0.19
C ASP A 24 18.20 -6.74 -0.96
N ASN A 25 18.74 -6.75 -2.18
CA ASN A 25 18.77 -7.93 -3.06
C ASN A 25 19.81 -8.99 -2.65
N SER A 26 20.58 -8.75 -1.59
CA SER A 26 21.51 -9.75 -1.09
C SER A 26 20.79 -10.94 -0.45
N LYS A 27 21.49 -12.06 -0.30
CA LYS A 27 20.94 -13.30 0.27
C LYS A 27 21.32 -13.41 1.74
N GLY A 28 20.43 -13.98 2.55
CA GLY A 28 20.72 -14.36 3.93
C GLY A 28 19.81 -13.71 4.95
N LEU A 29 20.08 -13.97 6.24
CA LEU A 29 19.25 -13.50 7.34
C LEU A 29 19.30 -11.97 7.50
N LEU A 30 20.48 -11.36 7.36
CA LEU A 30 20.66 -9.91 7.48
C LEU A 30 19.86 -9.16 6.41
N ALA A 31 19.92 -9.59 5.15
CA ALA A 31 19.13 -9.00 4.07
C ALA A 31 17.63 -9.07 4.36
N LYS A 32 17.14 -10.22 4.83
CA LYS A 32 15.74 -10.40 5.24
C LYS A 32 15.34 -9.47 6.40
N GLN A 33 16.23 -9.30 7.38
CA GLN A 33 16.00 -8.38 8.50
C GLN A 33 15.94 -6.93 8.01
N ASN A 34 16.91 -6.51 7.19
CA ASN A 34 16.92 -5.17 6.59
C ASN A 34 15.65 -4.90 5.78
N ASN A 35 15.23 -5.86 4.96
CA ASN A 35 14.02 -5.76 4.15
C ASN A 35 12.76 -5.63 5.00
N ALA A 36 12.65 -6.36 6.11
CA ALA A 36 11.53 -6.21 7.04
C ALA A 36 11.55 -4.85 7.76
N THR A 37 12.74 -4.39 8.18
CA THR A 37 12.94 -3.08 8.80
C THR A 37 12.56 -1.94 7.85
N ASN A 38 12.95 -2.03 6.57
CA ASN A 38 12.61 -1.04 5.55
C ASN A 38 11.14 -1.11 5.13
N PHE A 39 10.55 -2.31 5.07
CA PHE A 39 9.16 -2.52 4.67
C PHE A 39 8.18 -1.91 5.68
N THR A 40 8.41 -2.11 6.98
CA THR A 40 7.49 -1.70 8.05
C THR A 40 7.04 -0.23 7.98
N PRO A 41 7.94 0.77 7.90
CA PRO A 41 7.52 2.17 7.80
C PRO A 41 6.81 2.49 6.47
N ILE A 42 7.21 1.86 5.35
CA ILE A 42 6.58 2.06 4.05
C ILE A 42 5.15 1.48 4.05
N PHE A 43 4.97 0.30 4.61
CA PHE A 43 3.67 -0.34 4.77
C PHE A 43 2.72 0.51 5.60
N LYS A 44 3.20 1.06 6.72
CA LYS A 44 2.42 1.97 7.56
C LYS A 44 2.02 3.24 6.79
N SER A 45 2.98 3.86 6.10
CA SER A 45 2.73 5.05 5.27
C SER A 45 1.66 4.76 4.21
N LEU A 46 1.74 3.61 3.53
CA LEU A 46 0.74 3.19 2.56
C LEU A 46 -0.64 3.05 3.18
N THR A 47 -0.77 2.36 4.32
CA THR A 47 -2.07 2.17 4.97
C THR A 47 -2.70 3.49 5.39
N ASP A 48 -1.90 4.39 5.97
CA ASP A 48 -2.38 5.69 6.44
C ASP A 48 -2.85 6.55 5.25
N GLU A 49 -2.11 6.55 4.14
CA GLU A 49 -2.44 7.33 2.94
C GLU A 49 -3.66 6.79 2.19
N LEU A 50 -3.79 5.46 2.06
CA LEU A 50 -4.99 4.83 1.48
C LEU A 50 -6.25 5.17 2.28
N ILE A 51 -6.17 5.15 3.61
CA ILE A 51 -7.29 5.50 4.51
C ILE A 51 -7.63 6.99 4.36
N SER A 52 -6.63 7.87 4.44
CA SER A 52 -6.84 9.32 4.30
C SER A 52 -7.54 9.65 2.99
N LYS A 53 -7.01 9.14 1.88
CA LYS A 53 -7.55 9.40 0.54
C LYS A 53 -8.98 8.87 0.38
N SER A 54 -9.26 7.71 0.97
CA SER A 54 -10.59 7.10 0.95
C SER A 54 -11.62 7.90 1.76
N ASN A 55 -11.23 8.44 2.92
CA ASN A 55 -12.08 9.30 3.72
C ASN A 55 -12.38 10.62 3.00
N GLU A 56 -11.36 11.27 2.41
CA GLU A 56 -11.55 12.49 1.60
C GLU A 56 -12.50 12.25 0.41
N PHE A 57 -12.43 11.08 -0.21
CA PHE A 57 -13.32 10.73 -1.31
C PHE A 57 -14.77 10.55 -0.85
N LEU A 58 -14.98 9.88 0.29
CA LEU A 58 -16.30 9.68 0.90
C LEU A 58 -16.94 11.00 1.34
N GLU A 59 -16.17 11.91 1.93
CA GLU A 59 -16.66 13.24 2.34
C GLU A 59 -17.17 14.07 1.15
N LYS A 60 -16.56 13.90 -0.02
CA LYS A 60 -16.94 14.61 -1.25
C LYS A 60 -18.05 13.89 -2.03
N ASN A 61 -18.33 12.63 -1.71
CA ASN A 61 -19.23 11.79 -2.50
C ASN A 61 -20.08 10.86 -1.60
N GLU A 62 -21.23 11.36 -1.15
CA GLU A 62 -22.13 10.65 -0.22
C GLU A 62 -22.77 9.37 -0.77
N ASN A 63 -22.72 9.15 -2.09
CA ASN A 63 -23.38 8.02 -2.76
C ASN A 63 -22.54 6.73 -2.83
N TYR A 64 -21.32 6.73 -2.30
CA TYR A 64 -20.46 5.55 -2.36
C TYR A 64 -20.55 4.69 -1.10
N SER A 65 -20.53 3.38 -1.30
CA SER A 65 -20.51 2.44 -0.18
C SER A 65 -19.16 2.46 0.51
N LYS A 66 -19.17 2.88 1.78
CA LYS A 66 -18.01 2.78 2.66
C LYS A 66 -17.44 1.36 2.69
N THR A 67 -18.29 0.34 2.73
CA THR A 67 -17.88 -1.06 2.77
C THR A 67 -17.14 -1.49 1.49
N GLU A 68 -17.56 -1.01 0.32
CA GLU A 68 -16.86 -1.31 -0.94
C GLU A 68 -15.46 -0.69 -0.95
N ILE A 69 -15.33 0.55 -0.48
CA ILE A 69 -14.04 1.25 -0.38
C ILE A 69 -13.12 0.56 0.64
N GLU A 70 -13.63 0.16 1.80
CA GLU A 70 -12.87 -0.61 2.79
C GLU A 70 -12.34 -1.93 2.22
N ASN A 71 -13.14 -2.62 1.40
CA ASN A 71 -12.70 -3.86 0.75
C ASN A 71 -11.59 -3.60 -0.26
N LEU A 72 -11.69 -2.53 -1.06
CA LEU A 72 -10.61 -2.11 -1.97
C LEU A 72 -9.30 -1.83 -1.23
N ILE A 73 -9.35 -1.14 -0.08
CA ILE A 73 -8.16 -0.90 0.74
C ILE A 73 -7.60 -2.22 1.26
N LYS A 74 -8.44 -3.12 1.80
CA LYS A 74 -8.00 -4.43 2.31
C LYS A 74 -7.30 -5.26 1.23
N ASP A 75 -7.83 -5.26 0.01
CA ASP A 75 -7.22 -5.98 -1.11
C ASP A 75 -5.85 -5.43 -1.45
N LYS A 76 -5.69 -4.09 -1.50
CA LYS A 76 -4.39 -3.43 -1.73
C LYS A 76 -3.39 -3.72 -0.62
N VAL A 77 -3.81 -3.65 0.63
CA VAL A 77 -2.95 -3.93 1.79
C VAL A 77 -2.49 -5.39 1.75
N LYS A 78 -3.40 -6.32 1.42
CA LYS A 78 -3.08 -7.73 1.28
C LYS A 78 -2.10 -7.98 0.13
N GLU A 79 -2.29 -7.32 -1.00
CA GLU A 79 -1.37 -7.38 -2.14
C GLU A 79 0.01 -6.85 -1.74
N PHE A 80 0.09 -5.67 -1.12
CA PHE A 80 1.36 -5.06 -0.75
C PHE A 80 2.15 -5.91 0.25
N ASN A 81 1.46 -6.59 1.17
CA ASN A 81 2.10 -7.47 2.16
C ASN A 81 2.87 -8.63 1.51
N GLN A 82 2.52 -9.03 0.29
CA GLN A 82 3.27 -10.05 -0.46
C GLN A 82 4.68 -9.56 -0.84
N TYR A 83 4.85 -8.24 -1.00
CA TYR A 83 6.13 -7.65 -1.40
C TYR A 83 7.21 -7.70 -0.32
N LEU A 84 6.85 -7.91 0.96
CA LEU A 84 7.82 -8.13 2.03
C LEU A 84 8.83 -9.25 1.69
N ILE A 85 8.39 -10.26 0.94
CA ILE A 85 9.23 -11.39 0.52
C ILE A 85 10.07 -11.02 -0.71
N SER A 86 9.42 -10.43 -1.71
CA SER A 86 10.02 -9.98 -2.97
C SER A 86 9.16 -8.88 -3.58
N PRO A 87 9.73 -7.72 -3.95
CA PRO A 87 8.99 -6.67 -4.64
C PRO A 87 8.88 -6.89 -6.17
N PHE A 88 9.52 -7.95 -6.69
CA PHE A 88 9.55 -8.37 -8.09
C PHE A 88 8.81 -9.68 -8.31
#